data_AF-A0A1X0RFS7-F1
#
_entry.id   AF-A0A1X0RFS7-F1
#
_cell.length_a   1.000
_cell.length_b   1.000
_cell.length_c   1.000
_cell.angle_alpha   90.00
_cell.angle_beta   90.00
_cell.angle_gamma   90.00
#
_symmetry.space_group_name_H-M   'P 1'
#
loop_
_entity.id
_entity.type
_entity.pdbx_description
1 polymer ?
#
loop_
_entity_poly.entity_id
_entity_poly.type
_entity_poly.pdbx_seq_one_letter_code
_entity_poly.pdbx_strand_id
1 'polypeptide(L)'
;MAFYSLKPLTEQRVVQLKKTFEKNLSALGVVGRIYLAPAKGIGGINCQMSVPISQLDQVKEYFKQHESDFGTIEYTQGMEDTTTPSFEKLRVLIKKNVRNNKMHIYK
;
A
#
# COMPACT_ATOMS: atom_id res chain seq x y z
N MET A 1 1.44 -8.95 -4.62
CA MET A 1 0.65 -7.83 -5.16
C MET A 1 1.32 -6.50 -4.85
N ALA A 2 1.39 -5.59 -5.81
CA ALA A 2 1.90 -4.24 -5.61
C ALA A 2 1.09 -3.21 -6.38
N PHE A 3 1.03 -1.97 -5.89
CA PHE A 3 0.46 -0.82 -6.61
C PHE A 3 0.94 0.49 -5.98
N TYR A 4 0.80 1.60 -6.69
CA TYR A 4 1.00 2.93 -6.15
C TYR A 4 -0.01 3.93 -6.73
N SER A 5 -0.27 5.01 -6.00
CA SER A 5 -1.00 6.17 -6.50
C SER A 5 -0.41 7.44 -5.91
N LEU A 6 -0.35 8.49 -6.73
CA LEU A 6 0.19 9.81 -6.36
C LEU A 6 -0.90 10.83 -6.03
N LYS A 7 -2.11 10.37 -5.69
CA LYS A 7 -3.22 11.25 -5.32
C LYS A 7 -2.98 11.87 -3.94
N PRO A 8 -3.00 13.21 -3.79
CA PRO A 8 -2.73 13.86 -2.51
C PRO A 8 -3.74 13.48 -1.42
N LEU A 9 -3.24 13.23 -0.21
CA LEU A 9 -4.05 12.95 0.98
C LEU A 9 -3.85 14.05 2.03
N THR A 10 -4.87 14.29 2.84
CA THR A 10 -4.72 15.13 4.03
C THR A 10 -3.94 14.40 5.13
N GLU A 11 -3.31 15.15 6.03
CA GLU A 11 -2.60 14.59 7.19
C GLU A 11 -3.53 13.76 8.09
N GLN A 12 -4.77 14.22 8.30
CA GLN A 12 -5.77 13.47 9.04
C GLN A 12 -6.13 12.15 8.33
N ARG A 13 -6.27 12.19 7.00
CA ARG A 13 -6.65 11.00 6.23
C ARG A 13 -5.57 9.94 6.24
N VAL A 14 -4.28 10.30 6.15
CA VAL A 14 -3.20 9.30 6.25
C VAL A 14 -3.16 8.62 7.63
N VAL A 15 -3.48 9.33 8.71
CA VAL A 15 -3.56 8.74 10.06
C VAL A 15 -4.74 7.77 10.18
N GLN A 16 -5.90 8.14 9.63
CA GLN A 16 -7.07 7.26 9.60
C GLN A 16 -6.78 5.99 8.79
N LEU A 17 -6.29 6.15 7.56
CA LEU A 17 -5.96 5.07 6.65
C LEU A 17 -4.93 4.12 7.26
N LYS A 18 -3.90 4.65 7.94
CA LYS A 18 -2.91 3.82 8.65
C LYS A 18 -3.60 2.86 9.62
N LYS A 19 -4.44 3.39 10.52
CA LYS A 19 -5.12 2.58 11.54
C LYS A 19 -6.06 1.55 10.92
N THR A 20 -6.84 1.94 9.92
CA THR A 20 -7.78 1.03 9.25
C THR A 20 -7.05 -0.06 8.47
N PHE A 21 -5.95 0.26 7.80
CA PHE A 21 -5.17 -0.72 7.03
C PHE A 21 -4.46 -1.71 7.94
N GLU A 22 -3.85 -1.24 9.03
CA GLU A 22 -3.23 -2.13 10.02
C GLU A 22 -4.23 -3.12 10.60
N LYS A 23 -5.45 -2.66 10.94
CA LYS A 23 -6.50 -3.53 11.48
C LYS A 23 -7.03 -4.52 10.43
N ASN A 24 -7.52 -4.00 9.30
CA ASN A 24 -8.33 -4.78 8.37
C ASN A 24 -7.46 -5.73 7.53
N LEU A 25 -6.31 -5.28 7.05
CA LEU A 25 -5.45 -6.11 6.20
C LEU A 25 -4.74 -7.21 7.00
N SER A 26 -4.35 -6.94 8.25
CA SER A 26 -3.80 -7.97 9.13
C SER A 26 -4.82 -9.08 9.43
N ALA A 27 -6.11 -8.72 9.58
CA ALA A 27 -7.18 -9.71 9.76
C ALA A 27 -7.40 -10.61 8.54
N LEU A 28 -6.96 -10.17 7.34
CA LEU A 28 -6.99 -10.95 6.10
C LEU A 28 -5.67 -11.72 5.86
N GLY A 29 -4.76 -11.75 6.83
CA GLY A 29 -3.47 -12.44 6.70
C GLY A 29 -2.50 -11.77 5.73
N VAL A 30 -2.73 -10.49 5.37
CA VAL A 30 -1.83 -9.74 4.50
C VAL A 30 -0.53 -9.42 5.24
N VAL A 31 0.59 -9.61 4.57
CA VAL A 31 1.92 -9.17 5.02
C VAL A 31 2.56 -8.29 3.97
N GLY A 32 3.42 -7.34 4.35
CA GLY A 32 3.93 -6.38 3.38
C GLY A 32 4.32 -5.03 3.97
N ARG A 33 4.54 -4.08 3.07
CA ARG A 33 4.79 -2.68 3.38
C ARG A 33 3.81 -1.80 2.63
N ILE A 34 3.18 -0.90 3.38
CA ILE A 34 2.31 0.14 2.85
C ILE A 34 2.87 1.48 3.32
N TYR A 35 3.13 2.38 2.40
CA TYR A 35 3.55 3.74 2.67
C TYR A 35 2.41 4.69 2.31
N LEU A 36 2.06 5.56 3.25
CA LEU A 36 1.11 6.65 3.08
C LEU A 36 1.87 7.97 3.20
N ALA A 37 1.62 8.92 2.32
CA ALA A 37 2.20 10.27 2.45
C ALA A 37 1.14 11.35 2.25
N PRO A 38 1.12 12.39 3.10
CA PRO A 38 0.24 13.53 2.92
C PRO A 38 0.73 14.45 1.79
N ALA A 39 -0.11 15.42 1.42
CA ALA A 39 0.13 16.36 0.31
C ALA A 39 1.39 17.24 0.42
N LYS A 40 2.04 17.33 1.59
CA LYS A 40 3.22 18.18 1.85
C LYS A 40 4.52 17.65 1.18
N GLY A 41 4.40 16.90 0.08
CA GLY A 41 5.46 16.19 -0.65
C GLY A 41 4.87 15.37 -1.82
N ILE A 42 5.47 14.23 -2.14
CA ILE A 42 4.88 13.23 -3.05
C ILE A 42 3.85 12.42 -2.24
N GLY A 43 2.62 12.92 -2.20
CA GLY A 43 1.49 12.32 -1.48
C GLY A 43 0.94 11.06 -2.14
N GLY A 44 0.11 10.32 -1.40
CA GLY A 44 -0.63 9.16 -1.89
C GLY A 44 -0.25 7.86 -1.18
N ILE A 45 -0.16 6.77 -1.94
CA ILE A 45 0.07 5.42 -1.43
C ILE A 45 1.10 4.65 -2.26
N ASN A 46 1.90 3.82 -1.61
CA ASN A 46 2.74 2.81 -2.25
C ASN A 46 2.66 1.50 -1.46
N CYS A 47 2.29 0.42 -2.15
CA CYS A 47 1.99 -0.87 -1.58
C CYS A 47 2.84 -1.95 -2.21
N GLN A 48 3.46 -2.76 -1.37
CA GLN A 48 4.08 -4.03 -1.76
C GLN A 48 3.70 -5.07 -0.71
N MET A 49 2.89 -6.04 -1.08
CA MET A 49 2.29 -6.99 -0.14
C MET A 49 2.18 -8.41 -0.71
N SER A 50 2.27 -9.38 0.17
CA SER A 50 1.86 -10.77 -0.06
C SER A 50 0.46 -10.94 0.50
N VAL A 51 -0.43 -11.50 -0.32
CA VAL A 51 -1.84 -11.71 0.01
C VAL A 51 -2.14 -13.20 -0.15
N PRO A 52 -2.75 -13.86 0.84
CA PRO A 52 -3.22 -15.23 0.65
C PRO A 52 -4.13 -15.33 -0.57
N ILE A 53 -3.95 -16.33 -1.42
CA ILE A 53 -4.71 -16.46 -2.68
C ILE A 53 -6.23 -16.48 -2.42
N SER A 54 -6.66 -17.17 -1.36
CA SER A 54 -8.06 -17.23 -0.93
C SER A 54 -8.66 -15.88 -0.52
N GLN A 55 -7.82 -14.89 -0.23
CA GLN A 55 -8.21 -13.55 0.20
C GLN A 55 -7.99 -12.49 -0.91
N LEU A 56 -7.45 -12.87 -2.06
CA LEU A 56 -7.02 -11.92 -3.09
C LEU A 56 -8.14 -11.00 -3.58
N ASP A 57 -9.30 -11.56 -3.89
CA ASP A 57 -10.43 -10.78 -4.40
C ASP A 57 -11.05 -9.91 -3.31
N GLN A 58 -11.09 -10.39 -2.06
CA GLN A 58 -11.52 -9.59 -0.91
C GLN A 58 -10.60 -8.39 -0.66
N VAL A 59 -9.28 -8.57 -0.79
CA VAL A 59 -8.32 -7.47 -0.66
C VAL A 59 -8.45 -6.46 -1.81
N LYS A 60 -8.68 -6.91 -3.05
CA LYS A 60 -8.93 -6.00 -4.18
C LYS A 60 -10.21 -5.18 -3.96
N GLU A 61 -11.29 -5.82 -3.55
CA GLU A 61 -12.55 -5.13 -3.27
C GLU A 61 -12.42 -4.15 -2.10
N TYR A 62 -11.67 -4.54 -1.06
CA TYR A 62 -11.34 -3.64 0.04
C TYR A 62 -10.65 -2.35 -0.45
N PHE A 63 -9.64 -2.46 -1.32
CA PHE A 63 -8.95 -1.30 -1.86
C PHE A 63 -9.80 -0.50 -2.86
N LYS A 64 -10.75 -1.14 -3.55
CA LYS A 64 -11.72 -0.47 -4.43
C LYS A 64 -12.59 0.55 -3.68
N GLN A 65 -12.94 0.25 -2.42
CA GLN A 65 -13.66 1.19 -1.54
C GLN A 65 -12.87 2.49 -1.26
N HIS A 66 -11.57 2.50 -1.56
CA HIS A 66 -10.68 3.64 -1.39
C HIS A 66 -10.31 4.34 -2.72
N GLU A 67 -10.98 4.05 -3.84
CA GLU A 67 -10.72 4.76 -5.11
C GLU A 67 -11.00 6.27 -5.01
N SER A 68 -11.88 6.70 -4.09
CA SER A 68 -12.06 8.13 -3.80
C SER A 68 -10.78 8.76 -3.23
N ASP A 69 -9.98 8.01 -2.47
CA ASP A 69 -8.70 8.45 -1.91
C ASP A 69 -7.54 8.34 -2.91
N PHE A 70 -7.55 7.32 -3.78
CA PHE A 70 -6.38 6.95 -4.60
C PHE A 70 -6.58 7.04 -6.12
N GLY A 71 -7.80 7.24 -6.60
CA GLY A 71 -8.13 6.98 -8.00
C GLY A 71 -8.18 5.48 -8.30
N THR A 72 -8.39 5.13 -9.57
CA THR A 72 -8.39 3.74 -10.02
C THR A 72 -7.07 3.06 -9.69
N ILE A 73 -7.13 1.90 -9.06
CA ILE A 73 -5.95 1.16 -8.63
C ILE A 73 -5.60 0.10 -9.68
N GLU A 74 -4.44 0.26 -10.30
CA GLU A 74 -3.85 -0.74 -11.18
C GLU A 74 -2.89 -1.64 -10.40
N TYR A 75 -3.22 -2.92 -10.32
CA TYR A 75 -2.43 -3.89 -9.56
C TYR A 75 -1.36 -4.55 -10.43
N THR A 76 -0.12 -4.51 -9.97
CA THR A 76 0.91 -5.43 -10.45
C THR A 76 0.85 -6.72 -9.64
N GLN A 77 0.47 -7.82 -10.29
CA GLN A 77 0.53 -9.15 -9.68
C GLN A 77 1.94 -9.71 -9.88
N GLY A 78 2.65 -9.92 -8.77
CA GLY A 78 3.81 -10.83 -8.76
C GLY A 78 3.26 -12.23 -8.53
N MET A 79 3.43 -13.13 -9.49
CA MET A 79 3.02 -14.53 -9.37
C MET A 79 4.15 -15.33 -8.75
N GLU A 80 4.15 -15.45 -7.43
CA GLU A 80 4.79 -16.60 -6.79
C GLU A 80 3.88 -17.08 -5.66
N ASP A 81 3.35 -18.28 -5.80
CA ASP A 81 2.67 -19.00 -4.71
C ASP A 81 3.77 -19.63 -3.86
N THR A 82 4.37 -18.81 -2.98
CA THR A 82 5.44 -19.27 -2.09
C THR A 82 4.85 -19.57 -0.72
N THR A 83 5.29 -20.68 -0.12
CA THR A 83 5.02 -20.97 1.29
C THR A 83 5.76 -20.02 2.23
N THR A 84 6.71 -19.22 1.70
CA THR A 84 7.55 -18.29 2.46
C THR A 84 7.39 -16.88 1.91
N PRO A 85 6.52 -16.03 2.48
CA PRO A 85 6.33 -14.67 2.00
C PRO A 85 7.59 -13.83 2.22
N SER A 86 7.88 -12.90 1.31
CA SER A 86 9.03 -11.98 1.42
C SER A 86 8.95 -10.99 2.59
N PHE A 87 7.84 -11.01 3.34
CA PHE A 87 7.57 -10.15 4.47
C PHE A 87 7.09 -10.97 5.67
N GLU A 88 7.72 -10.74 6.84
CA GLU A 88 7.33 -11.40 8.09
C GLU A 88 6.01 -10.86 8.67
N LYS A 89 5.70 -9.60 8.42
CA LYS A 89 4.50 -8.91 8.94
C LYS A 89 4.09 -7.74 8.07
N LEU A 90 2.83 -7.32 8.23
CA LEU A 90 2.36 -6.04 7.69
C LEU A 90 2.98 -4.86 8.44
N ARG A 91 3.49 -3.87 7.70
CA ARG A 91 3.89 -2.57 8.22
C ARG A 91 3.22 -1.47 7.42
N VAL A 92 2.43 -0.63 8.08
CA VAL A 92 1.84 0.57 7.47
C VAL A 92 2.54 1.80 8.05
N LEU A 93 3.28 2.54 7.22
CA LEU A 93 4.09 3.66 7.66
C LEU A 93 3.61 4.96 7.00
N ILE A 94 3.58 6.03 7.80
CA ILE A 94 3.44 7.38 7.26
C ILE A 94 4.83 7.88 6.90
N LYS A 95 4.99 8.37 5.67
CA LYS A 95 6.23 8.91 5.10
C LYS A 95 6.00 10.33 4.64
N LYS A 96 7.09 11.10 4.51
CA LYS A 96 7.05 12.42 3.87
C LYS A 96 6.75 12.31 2.36
N ASN A 97 7.22 11.23 1.71
CA ASN A 97 7.00 10.92 0.30
C ASN A 97 6.72 9.42 0.16
N VAL A 98 5.79 9.01 -0.72
CA VAL A 98 5.52 7.59 -0.99
C VAL A 98 6.57 6.88 -1.84
N ARG A 99 7.48 7.64 -2.45
CA ARG A 99 8.68 7.14 -3.14
C ARG A 99 9.89 7.95 -2.71
N ASN A 100 11.04 7.29 -2.57
CA ASN A 100 12.31 7.97 -2.31
C ASN A 100 12.76 8.74 -3.56
N ASN A 101 13.04 10.03 -3.40
CA ASN A 101 13.62 10.88 -4.43
C ASN A 101 15.15 10.72 -4.54
N LYS A 102 15.68 9.50 -4.39
CA LYS A 102 17.07 9.22 -4.76
C LYS A 102 17.13 9.01 -6.28
N MET A 103 17.02 10.10 -7.06
CA MET A 103 17.61 10.09 -8.39
C MET A 103 19.10 9.87 -8.21
N HIS A 104 19.57 8.63 -8.39
CA HIS A 104 20.96 8.41 -8.72
C HIS A 104 21.10 8.89 -10.16
N ILE A 105 21.49 10.15 -10.32
CA ILE A 105 22.07 10.62 -11.57
C ILE A 105 23.41 9.89 -11.65
N TYR A 106 23.44 8.79 -12.40
CA TYR A 106 24.70 8.25 -12.87
C TYR A 106 25.30 9.35 -13.75
N LYS A 107 26.39 9.95 -13.29
CA LYS A 107 27.27 10.77 -14.12
C LYS A 107 28.09 9.86 -15.02
#